data_AF-A0AAV5MNE2-F1
#
_entry.id   AF-A0AAV5MNE2-F1
#
_cell.length_a   1.000
_cell.length_b   1.000
_cell.length_c   1.000
_cell.angle_alpha   90.00
_cell.angle_beta   90.00
_cell.angle_gamma   90.00
#
_symmetry.space_group_name_H-M   'P 1'
#
loop_
_entity.id
_entity.type
_entity.pdbx_description
1 polymer ?
#
loop_
_entity_poly.entity_id
_entity_poly.type
_entity_poly.pdbx_seq_one_letter_code
_entity_poly.pdbx_strand_id
1 'polypeptide(L)'
;MKSHDCHVFMQRLLPIAFRDFLIDEVWGPLTKISNFFRALTAPIIQVSNMEMWEEKIVETICKLEKILPPAFFDSMEHLAIHLPDEAKVGGPVQFRWIYTFERKMHDLKKTVLNKNRVEASICESNILSEISFFCSHYFGSNIETRLNRQPRNIVGMSDDMDNCLSVFKHRGQALGGEMRMRALSPKELKAAELYVLLNCEEVNPWIALFDYQVCSSLSEDQIQIKRQLEFIPWFKTT
;
A
#
# COMPACT_ATOMS: atom_id res chain seq x y z
N MET A 1 2.68 -13.47 3.08
CA MET A 1 3.11 -12.06 2.92
C MET A 1 4.17 -11.98 1.83
N LYS A 2 4.17 -10.92 1.02
CA LYS A 2 5.31 -10.66 0.14
C LYS A 2 6.44 -10.02 0.96
N SER A 3 7.66 -10.07 0.44
CA SER A 3 8.86 -9.53 1.09
C SER A 3 8.70 -8.07 1.55
N HIS A 4 8.09 -7.22 0.71
CA HIS A 4 7.74 -5.84 1.06
C HIS A 4 6.88 -5.73 2.34
N ASP A 5 5.86 -6.59 2.47
CA ASP A 5 4.97 -6.58 3.63
C ASP A 5 5.73 -6.93 4.91
N CYS A 6 6.69 -7.86 4.82
CA CYS A 6 7.57 -8.22 5.94
C CYS A 6 8.45 -7.05 6.36
N HIS A 7 9.00 -6.28 5.41
CA HIS A 7 9.80 -5.09 5.73
C HIS A 7 8.99 -4.01 6.44
N VAL A 8 7.77 -3.73 5.96
CA VAL A 8 6.86 -2.78 6.61
C VAL A 8 6.51 -3.26 8.01
N PHE A 9 6.25 -4.56 8.16
CA PHE A 9 5.96 -5.16 9.46
C PHE A 9 7.13 -4.96 10.43
N MET A 10 8.34 -5.37 10.04
CA MET A 10 9.54 -5.25 10.88
C MET A 10 9.88 -3.80 11.23
N GLN A 11 9.68 -2.84 10.32
CA GLN A 11 10.08 -1.44 10.54
C GLN A 11 9.06 -0.60 11.32
N ARG A 12 7.78 -1.00 11.31
CA ARG A 12 6.70 -0.13 11.82
C ARG A 12 5.67 -0.84 12.67
N LEU A 13 5.25 -2.02 12.27
CA LEU A 13 4.10 -2.68 12.89
C LEU A 13 4.51 -3.58 14.05
N LEU A 14 5.72 -4.14 14.02
CA LEU A 14 6.19 -5.10 15.01
C LEU A 14 6.13 -4.56 16.46
N PRO A 15 6.55 -3.32 16.77
CA PRO A 15 6.41 -2.76 18.12
C PRO A 15 4.95 -2.54 18.53
N ILE A 16 4.10 -2.15 17.57
CA ILE A 16 2.69 -1.80 17.81
C ILE A 16 1.87 -3.07 18.02
N ALA A 17 2.07 -4.07 17.17
CA ALA A 17 1.34 -5.32 17.15
C ALA A 17 1.51 -6.13 18.44
N PHE A 18 2.66 -5.98 19.10
CA PHE A 18 3.01 -6.78 20.28
C PHE A 18 3.08 -5.99 21.60
N ARG A 19 2.76 -4.68 21.58
CA ARG A 19 2.92 -3.79 22.75
C ARG A 19 2.21 -4.30 24.00
N ASP A 20 0.97 -4.73 23.86
CA ASP A 20 0.14 -5.15 24.99
C ASP A 20 0.18 -6.67 25.22
N PHE A 21 0.96 -7.39 24.40
CA PHE A 21 1.00 -8.86 24.40
C PHE A 21 2.32 -9.44 24.95
N LEU A 22 3.39 -8.66 24.96
CA LEU A 22 4.72 -9.11 25.39
C LEU A 22 5.19 -8.32 26.62
N ILE A 23 5.90 -9.00 27.51
CA ILE A 23 6.58 -8.34 28.63
C ILE A 23 7.67 -7.39 28.12
N ASP A 24 7.96 -6.32 28.86
CA ASP A 24 8.92 -5.27 28.45
C ASP A 24 10.31 -5.80 28.10
N GLU A 25 10.74 -6.88 28.76
CA GLU A 25 12.01 -7.55 28.52
C GLU A 25 12.12 -8.14 27.11
N VAL A 26 10.98 -8.55 26.52
CA VAL A 26 10.87 -9.08 25.16
C VAL A 26 10.49 -7.98 24.17
N TRP A 27 9.53 -7.13 24.54
CA TRP A 27 9.05 -6.05 23.70
C TRP A 27 10.12 -4.98 23.44
N GLY A 28 10.97 -4.67 24.42
CA GLY A 28 12.03 -3.68 24.32
C GLY A 28 13.04 -3.98 23.20
N PRO A 29 13.69 -5.16 23.19
CA PRO A 29 14.58 -5.58 22.11
C PRO A 29 13.91 -5.63 20.73
N LEU A 30 12.67 -6.12 20.65
CA LEU A 30 11.87 -6.11 19.42
C LEU A 30 11.60 -4.68 18.90
N THR A 31 11.38 -3.75 19.81
CA THR A 31 11.21 -2.33 19.47
C THR A 31 12.52 -1.71 19.01
N LYS A 32 13.65 -2.05 19.65
CA LYS A 32 14.98 -1.58 19.25
C LYS A 32 15.34 -2.04 17.84
N ILE A 33 15.13 -3.33 17.51
CA ILE A 33 15.44 -3.86 16.16
C ILE A 33 14.52 -3.24 15.10
N SER A 34 13.26 -3.00 15.43
CA SER A 34 12.33 -2.30 14.54
C SER A 34 12.78 -0.86 14.23
N ASN A 35 13.16 -0.12 15.27
CA ASN A 35 13.68 1.23 15.15
C ASN A 35 15.00 1.29 14.38
N PHE A 36 15.87 0.29 14.57
CA PHE A 36 17.10 0.14 13.82
C PHE A 36 16.84 0.02 12.32
N PHE A 37 16.00 -0.93 11.90
CA PHE A 37 15.66 -1.08 10.49
C PHE A 37 14.94 0.16 9.93
N ARG A 38 14.12 0.84 10.72
CA ARG A 38 13.51 2.10 10.31
C ARG A 38 14.54 3.21 10.09
N ALA A 39 15.60 3.26 10.90
CA ALA A 39 16.68 4.24 10.73
C ALA A 39 17.53 3.93 9.48
N LEU A 40 17.83 2.66 9.23
CA LEU A 40 18.54 2.22 8.02
C LEU A 40 17.76 2.51 6.73
N THR A 41 16.43 2.48 6.78
CA THR A 41 15.56 2.71 5.60
C THR A 41 15.11 4.16 5.47
N ALA A 42 15.69 5.06 6.25
CA ALA A 42 15.44 6.49 6.11
C ALA A 42 15.89 6.98 4.71
N PRO A 43 15.16 7.94 4.11
CA PRO A 43 15.54 8.50 2.81
C PRO A 43 16.87 9.24 2.85
N ILE A 44 17.25 9.75 4.03
CA ILE A 44 18.50 10.47 4.29
C ILE A 44 19.21 9.76 5.44
N ILE A 45 20.44 9.32 5.21
CA ILE A 45 21.29 8.67 6.22
C ILE A 45 22.22 9.72 6.82
N GLN A 46 22.15 9.90 8.13
CA GLN A 46 23.10 10.72 8.89
C GLN A 46 24.17 9.81 9.50
N VAL A 47 25.44 10.12 9.26
CA VAL A 47 26.59 9.34 9.75
C VAL A 47 26.57 9.20 11.27
N SER A 48 26.31 10.29 11.99
CA SER A 48 26.20 10.28 13.46
C SER A 48 25.13 9.32 13.99
N ASN A 49 24.02 9.14 13.26
CA ASN A 49 23.00 8.17 13.64
C ASN A 49 23.48 6.74 13.40
N MET A 50 24.25 6.49 12.33
CA MET A 50 24.79 5.16 12.05
C MET A 50 25.87 4.75 13.06
N GLU A 51 26.75 5.67 13.46
CA GLU A 51 27.75 5.45 14.53
C GLU A 51 27.07 5.06 15.85
N MET A 52 25.99 5.76 16.22
CA MET A 52 25.19 5.38 17.38
C MET A 52 24.54 4.00 17.22
N TRP A 53 24.12 3.63 16.01
CA TRP A 53 23.48 2.33 15.76
C TRP A 53 24.47 1.17 15.71
N GLU A 54 25.73 1.39 15.39
CA GLU A 54 26.80 0.35 15.42
C GLU A 54 26.95 -0.28 16.78
N GLU A 55 26.93 0.52 17.83
CA GLU A 55 27.00 0.01 19.20
C GLU A 55 25.66 -0.61 19.64
N LYS A 56 24.54 0.07 19.33
CA LYS A 56 23.21 -0.34 19.79
C LYS A 56 22.71 -1.62 19.13
N ILE A 57 23.08 -1.89 17.89
CA ILE A 57 22.62 -3.10 17.19
C ILE A 57 23.25 -4.35 17.81
N VAL A 58 24.52 -4.30 18.20
CA VAL A 58 25.20 -5.40 18.88
C VAL A 58 24.48 -5.77 20.17
N GLU A 59 24.19 -4.77 21.01
CA GLU A 59 23.43 -4.98 22.25
C GLU A 59 22.04 -5.55 21.98
N THR A 60 21.37 -5.08 20.92
CA THR A 60 20.02 -5.50 20.55
C THR A 60 20.00 -6.96 20.08
N ILE A 61 20.92 -7.35 19.21
CA ILE A 61 21.05 -8.73 18.71
C ILE A 61 21.36 -9.68 19.88
N CYS A 62 22.33 -9.36 20.75
CA CYS A 62 22.64 -10.18 21.91
C CYS A 62 21.46 -10.32 22.90
N LYS A 63 20.61 -9.29 23.03
CA LYS A 63 19.38 -9.37 23.83
C LYS A 63 18.34 -10.27 23.17
N LEU A 64 18.16 -10.18 21.86
CA LEU A 64 17.24 -11.04 21.13
C LEU A 64 17.68 -12.51 21.16
N GLU A 65 18.99 -12.78 21.09
CA GLU A 65 19.57 -14.14 21.17
C GLU A 65 19.29 -14.82 22.51
N LYS A 66 19.24 -14.05 23.60
CA LYS A 66 18.85 -14.58 24.93
C LYS A 66 17.37 -14.93 25.03
N ILE A 67 16.53 -14.36 24.16
CA ILE A 67 15.07 -14.43 24.26
C ILE A 67 14.50 -15.45 23.28
N LEU A 68 14.99 -15.46 22.04
CA LEU A 68 14.51 -16.36 21.01
C LEU A 68 15.23 -17.72 21.08
N PRO A 69 14.64 -18.80 20.52
CA PRO A 69 15.29 -20.10 20.49
C PRO A 69 16.64 -20.05 19.76
N PRO A 70 17.67 -20.79 20.21
CA PRO A 70 18.97 -20.82 19.52
C PRO A 70 18.88 -21.21 18.04
N ALA A 71 17.89 -22.03 17.66
CA ALA A 71 17.64 -22.43 16.28
C ALA A 71 17.18 -21.26 15.38
N PHE A 72 16.79 -20.12 15.96
CA PHE A 72 16.44 -18.91 15.23
C PHE A 72 17.67 -18.08 14.84
N PHE A 73 18.79 -18.21 15.57
CA PHE A 73 19.99 -17.42 15.33
C PHE A 73 21.04 -18.26 14.59
N ASP A 74 21.20 -17.98 13.31
CA ASP A 74 22.34 -18.41 12.51
C ASP A 74 23.21 -17.19 12.12
N SER A 75 24.15 -17.39 11.20
CA SER A 75 25.03 -16.31 10.74
C SER A 75 24.30 -15.12 10.09
N MET A 76 23.07 -15.33 9.59
CA MET A 76 22.32 -14.34 8.83
C MET A 76 21.75 -13.24 9.72
N GLU A 77 21.24 -13.57 10.91
CA GLU A 77 20.72 -12.59 11.87
C GLU A 77 21.82 -11.62 12.34
N HIS A 78 23.07 -12.11 12.40
CA HIS A 78 24.23 -11.33 12.81
C HIS A 78 24.71 -10.34 11.74
N LEU A 79 24.32 -10.51 10.47
CA LEU A 79 24.65 -9.55 9.40
C LEU A 79 24.10 -8.14 9.69
N ALA A 80 23.05 -8.04 10.50
CA ALA A 80 22.50 -6.76 10.95
C ALA A 80 23.57 -5.85 11.58
N ILE A 81 24.59 -6.40 12.22
CA ILE A 81 25.67 -5.64 12.86
C ILE A 81 26.51 -4.85 11.85
N HIS A 82 26.61 -5.32 10.60
CA HIS A 82 27.40 -4.67 9.54
C HIS A 82 26.62 -3.64 8.74
N LEU A 83 25.29 -3.61 8.85
CA LEU A 83 24.44 -2.74 8.05
C LEU A 83 24.68 -1.23 8.30
N PRO A 84 25.01 -0.74 9.50
CA PRO A 84 25.36 0.66 9.71
C PRO A 84 26.60 1.09 8.92
N ASP A 85 27.68 0.31 8.95
CA ASP A 85 28.90 0.56 8.17
C ASP A 85 28.59 0.58 6.68
N GLU A 86 27.82 -0.42 6.24
CA GLU A 86 27.34 -0.48 4.86
C GLU A 86 26.47 0.74 4.49
N ALA A 87 25.67 1.27 5.41
CA ALA A 87 24.87 2.49 5.22
C ALA A 87 25.71 3.76 5.17
N LYS A 88 26.77 3.87 5.97
CA LYS A 88 27.73 4.99 5.92
C LYS A 88 28.44 5.06 4.56
N VAL A 89 28.87 3.90 4.04
CA VAL A 89 29.62 3.85 2.78
C VAL A 89 28.72 3.92 1.56
N GLY A 90 27.63 3.14 1.54
CA GLY A 90 26.77 2.99 0.36
C GLY A 90 25.54 3.89 0.35
N GLY A 91 25.32 4.70 1.39
CA GLY A 91 24.20 5.65 1.46
C GLY A 91 22.83 4.98 1.63
N PRO A 92 21.73 5.66 1.23
CA PRO A 92 20.37 5.19 1.45
C PRO A 92 20.10 3.78 0.88
N VAL A 93 19.53 2.92 1.71
CA VAL A 93 19.33 1.50 1.41
C VAL A 93 18.33 1.27 0.25
N GLN A 94 17.42 2.21 0.01
CA GLN A 94 16.39 2.13 -1.04
C GLN A 94 16.93 1.87 -2.45
N PHE A 95 18.16 2.31 -2.76
CA PHE A 95 18.79 2.10 -4.07
C PHE A 95 19.58 0.79 -4.16
N ARG A 96 19.80 0.12 -3.03
CA ARG A 96 20.63 -1.09 -2.92
C ARG A 96 19.80 -2.32 -2.58
N TRP A 97 18.53 -2.15 -2.27
CA TRP A 97 17.60 -3.26 -2.09
C TRP A 97 17.51 -4.16 -3.31
N ILE A 98 17.60 -5.46 -3.04
CA ILE A 98 17.44 -6.52 -4.02
C ILE A 98 16.12 -6.42 -4.81
N TYR A 99 15.08 -5.82 -4.23
CA TYR A 99 13.77 -5.65 -4.86
C TYR A 99 13.80 -4.87 -6.17
N THR A 100 14.69 -3.89 -6.30
CA THR A 100 14.83 -3.13 -7.55
C THR A 100 15.30 -4.06 -8.67
N PHE A 101 16.32 -4.88 -8.38
CA PHE A 101 16.87 -5.88 -9.27
C PHE A 101 15.89 -7.03 -9.55
N GLU A 102 15.23 -7.58 -8.53
CA GLU A 102 14.23 -8.63 -8.68
C GLU A 102 13.07 -8.19 -9.56
N ARG A 103 12.54 -6.97 -9.36
CA ARG A 103 11.47 -6.42 -10.20
C ARG A 103 11.94 -6.27 -11.64
N LYS A 104 13.15 -5.75 -11.85
CA LYS A 104 13.71 -5.63 -13.20
C LYS A 104 13.90 -7.00 -13.85
N MET A 105 14.45 -7.97 -13.13
CA MET A 105 14.62 -9.34 -13.61
C MET A 105 13.28 -9.99 -13.93
N HIS A 106 12.25 -9.77 -13.13
CA HIS A 106 10.90 -10.26 -13.41
C HIS A 106 10.35 -9.72 -14.72
N ASP A 107 10.57 -8.44 -15.03
CA ASP A 107 10.14 -7.86 -16.30
C ASP A 107 10.97 -8.34 -17.48
N LEU A 108 12.30 -8.44 -17.33
CA LEU A 108 13.18 -9.02 -18.34
C LEU A 108 12.81 -10.48 -18.63
N LYS A 109 12.42 -11.25 -17.61
CA LYS A 109 12.00 -12.64 -17.79
C LYS A 109 10.77 -12.77 -18.70
N LYS A 110 9.88 -11.79 -18.72
CA LYS A 110 8.70 -11.77 -19.60
C LYS A 110 9.07 -11.52 -21.07
N THR A 111 10.23 -10.92 -21.34
CA THR A 111 10.68 -10.62 -22.70
C THR A 111 11.44 -11.77 -23.36
N VAL A 112 11.75 -12.83 -22.59
CA VAL A 112 12.44 -14.03 -23.08
C VAL A 112 11.45 -14.95 -23.80
N LEU A 113 11.33 -14.77 -25.12
CA LEU A 113 10.53 -15.62 -26.00
C LEU A 113 11.29 -16.89 -26.39
N ASN A 114 12.62 -16.81 -26.54
CA ASN A 114 13.49 -17.94 -26.86
C ASN A 114 14.47 -18.24 -25.71
N LYS A 115 14.21 -19.32 -24.96
CA LYS A 115 15.06 -19.74 -23.84
C LYS A 115 16.45 -20.24 -24.24
N ASN A 116 16.65 -20.62 -25.50
CA ASN A 116 17.96 -21.04 -26.01
C ASN A 116 18.88 -19.86 -26.32
N ARG A 117 18.33 -18.64 -26.41
CA ARG A 117 19.04 -17.39 -26.72
C ARG A 117 18.47 -16.23 -25.90
N VAL A 118 18.59 -16.35 -24.57
CA VAL A 118 17.98 -15.43 -23.60
C VAL A 118 18.41 -13.97 -23.83
N GLU A 119 19.72 -13.72 -23.98
CA GLU A 119 20.28 -12.39 -24.14
C GLU A 119 19.78 -11.71 -25.43
N ALA A 120 19.78 -12.45 -26.54
CA ALA A 120 19.29 -11.95 -27.83
C ALA A 120 17.80 -11.60 -27.77
N SER A 121 16.98 -12.44 -27.12
CA SER A 121 15.54 -12.18 -26.95
C SER A 121 15.28 -10.93 -26.10
N ILE A 122 16.08 -10.70 -25.06
CA ILE A 122 15.98 -9.48 -24.24
C ILE A 122 16.37 -8.25 -25.07
N CYS A 123 17.47 -8.33 -25.82
CA CYS A 123 17.95 -7.24 -26.67
C CYS A 123 16.91 -6.85 -27.73
N GLU A 124 16.36 -7.83 -28.44
CA GLU A 124 15.31 -7.62 -29.44
C GLU A 124 14.07 -6.96 -28.83
N SER A 125 13.62 -7.44 -27.67
CA SER A 125 12.48 -6.83 -26.99
C SER A 125 12.74 -5.40 -26.53
N ASN A 126 13.96 -5.07 -26.09
CA ASN A 126 14.32 -3.70 -25.77
C ASN A 126 14.28 -2.79 -27.02
N ILE A 127 14.83 -3.25 -28.15
CA ILE A 127 14.79 -2.51 -29.42
C ILE A 127 13.33 -2.26 -29.84
N LEU A 128 12.48 -3.28 -29.80
CA LEU A 128 11.04 -3.15 -30.13
C LEU A 128 10.34 -2.18 -29.18
N SER A 129 10.67 -2.22 -27.89
CA SER A 129 10.16 -1.28 -26.89
C SER A 129 10.57 0.16 -27.19
N GLU A 130 11.82 0.40 -27.58
CA GLU A 130 12.33 1.73 -27.94
C GLU A 130 11.71 2.26 -29.23
N ILE A 131 11.59 1.43 -30.27
CA ILE A 131 10.92 1.79 -31.53
C ILE A 131 9.45 2.14 -31.26
N SER A 132 8.75 1.33 -30.48
CA SER A 132 7.34 1.60 -30.11
C SER A 132 7.20 2.91 -29.34
N PHE A 133 8.12 3.20 -28.41
CA PHE A 133 8.16 4.46 -27.68
C PHE A 133 8.44 5.66 -28.61
N PHE A 134 9.39 5.54 -29.53
CA PHE A 134 9.69 6.59 -30.49
C PHE A 134 8.49 6.86 -31.42
N CYS A 135 7.92 5.82 -32.02
CA CYS A 135 6.74 5.94 -32.88
C CYS A 135 5.55 6.56 -32.17
N SER A 136 5.40 6.34 -30.86
CA SER A 136 4.28 6.92 -30.08
C SER A 136 4.22 8.46 -30.10
N HIS A 137 5.34 9.14 -30.34
CA HIS A 137 5.38 10.60 -30.45
C HIS A 137 4.84 11.13 -31.79
N TYR A 138 4.75 10.28 -32.81
CA TYR A 138 4.25 10.63 -34.15
C TYR A 138 2.76 10.35 -34.31
N PHE A 139 2.17 9.56 -33.41
CA PHE A 139 0.75 9.25 -33.46
C PHE A 139 -0.09 10.32 -32.76
N GLY A 140 -1.29 10.57 -33.30
CA GLY A 140 -2.27 11.45 -32.66
C GLY A 140 -2.81 10.86 -31.36
N SER A 141 -3.40 11.72 -30.52
CA SER A 141 -3.98 11.33 -29.22
C SER A 141 -5.10 10.28 -29.31
N ASN A 142 -5.68 10.12 -30.50
CA ASN A 142 -6.70 9.14 -30.83
C ASN A 142 -6.19 7.70 -30.97
N ILE A 143 -4.87 7.49 -31.09
CA ILE A 143 -4.26 6.17 -31.24
C ILE A 143 -3.69 5.73 -29.89
N GLU A 144 -4.10 4.56 -29.41
CA GLU A 144 -3.54 3.98 -28.18
C GLU A 144 -2.09 3.54 -28.41
N THR A 145 -1.21 4.04 -27.56
CA THR A 145 0.23 3.79 -27.51
C THR A 145 0.65 3.52 -26.07
N ARG A 146 1.91 3.13 -25.86
CA ARG A 146 2.42 2.90 -24.50
C ARG A 146 2.40 4.14 -23.59
N LEU A 147 2.35 5.35 -24.17
CA LEU A 147 2.36 6.61 -23.42
C LEU A 147 0.97 7.03 -22.91
N ASN A 148 -0.06 6.86 -23.74
CA ASN A 148 -1.43 7.28 -23.42
C ASN A 148 -2.35 6.12 -23.02
N ARG A 149 -1.87 4.87 -23.09
CA ARG A 149 -2.60 3.71 -22.58
C ARG A 149 -2.88 3.89 -21.10
N GLN A 150 -4.17 3.88 -20.75
CA GLN A 150 -4.58 4.00 -19.37
C GLN A 150 -4.10 2.80 -18.55
N PRO A 151 -3.57 3.02 -17.33
CA PRO A 151 -3.24 1.94 -16.41
C PRO A 151 -4.47 1.06 -16.16
N ARG A 152 -4.28 -0.24 -15.96
CA ARG A 152 -5.38 -1.22 -15.77
C ARG A 152 -6.33 -0.90 -14.60
N ASN A 153 -5.94 0.00 -13.70
CA ASN A 153 -6.72 0.39 -12.52
C ASN A 153 -7.42 1.75 -12.68
N ILE A 154 -7.24 2.44 -13.82
CA ILE A 154 -7.90 3.70 -14.12
C ILE A 154 -8.99 3.38 -15.13
N VAL A 155 -10.24 3.46 -14.69
CA VAL A 155 -11.39 3.38 -15.58
C VAL A 155 -11.57 4.76 -16.18
N GLY A 156 -11.46 4.86 -17.51
CA GLY A 156 -11.71 6.11 -18.22
C GLY A 156 -13.07 6.70 -17.84
N MET A 157 -13.13 8.01 -17.71
CA MET A 157 -14.42 8.70 -17.60
C MET A 157 -15.14 8.50 -18.93
N SER A 158 -16.32 7.90 -18.92
CA SER A 158 -17.17 7.91 -20.12
C SER A 158 -17.62 9.34 -20.39
N ASP A 159 -17.82 9.72 -21.64
CA ASP A 159 -18.30 11.06 -22.03
C ASP A 159 -19.81 11.28 -21.73
N ASP A 160 -20.51 10.25 -21.22
CA ASP A 160 -21.97 10.18 -21.08
C ASP A 160 -22.48 10.54 -19.66
N MET A 161 -21.80 11.46 -18.95
CA MET A 161 -21.89 11.58 -17.49
C MET A 161 -22.65 12.81 -16.97
N ASP A 162 -23.22 13.64 -17.85
CA ASP A 162 -23.94 14.85 -17.43
C ASP A 162 -25.32 14.55 -16.82
N ASN A 163 -25.86 13.33 -16.98
CA ASN A 163 -27.19 12.93 -16.49
C ASN A 163 -27.17 11.90 -15.35
N CYS A 164 -26.02 11.63 -14.71
CA CYS A 164 -25.91 10.64 -13.64
C CYS A 164 -25.57 11.26 -12.28
N LEU A 165 -26.08 10.68 -11.19
CA LEU A 165 -25.74 11.09 -9.81
C LEU A 165 -24.23 11.05 -9.57
N SER A 166 -23.71 11.93 -8.71
CA SER A 166 -22.27 12.08 -8.45
C SER A 166 -21.59 10.75 -8.09
N VAL A 167 -22.26 9.90 -7.32
CA VAL A 167 -21.75 8.60 -6.87
C VAL A 167 -21.51 7.59 -8.01
N PHE A 168 -22.18 7.78 -9.14
CA PHE A 168 -22.04 6.93 -10.33
C PHE A 168 -21.14 7.56 -11.39
N LYS A 169 -20.52 8.71 -11.12
CA LYS A 169 -19.59 9.39 -12.04
C LYS A 169 -18.35 8.55 -12.38
N HIS A 170 -18.00 7.62 -11.50
CA HIS A 170 -16.86 6.74 -11.67
C HIS A 170 -17.35 5.30 -11.84
N ARG A 171 -17.14 4.72 -13.02
CA ARG A 171 -17.36 3.28 -13.21
C ARG A 171 -16.33 2.52 -12.38
N GLY A 172 -16.79 1.72 -11.43
CA GLY A 172 -15.93 0.77 -10.72
C GLY A 172 -15.57 -0.41 -11.64
N GLN A 173 -14.30 -0.81 -11.66
CA GLN A 173 -13.87 -2.06 -12.30
C GLN A 173 -13.57 -3.10 -11.22
N ALA A 174 -14.18 -4.28 -11.32
CA ALA A 174 -13.89 -5.38 -10.40
C ALA A 174 -12.42 -5.80 -10.51
N LEU A 175 -11.71 -5.83 -9.38
CA LEU A 175 -10.31 -6.28 -9.31
C LEU A 175 -10.29 -7.79 -9.07
N GLY A 176 -9.89 -8.60 -10.06
CA GLY A 176 -9.67 -10.04 -9.88
C GLY A 176 -10.20 -10.93 -11.02
N GLY A 177 -10.15 -12.26 -10.80
CA GLY A 177 -10.69 -13.28 -11.69
C GLY A 177 -12.22 -13.39 -11.63
N GLU A 178 -12.78 -14.57 -11.93
CA GLU A 178 -14.24 -14.81 -12.03
C GLU A 178 -15.07 -14.09 -10.96
N MET A 179 -16.04 -13.32 -11.44
CA MET A 179 -16.91 -12.50 -10.62
C MET A 179 -17.90 -13.41 -9.87
N ARG A 180 -17.63 -13.67 -8.59
CA ARG A 180 -18.55 -14.43 -7.74
C ARG A 180 -19.68 -13.50 -7.27
N MET A 181 -20.83 -13.65 -7.89
CA MET A 181 -22.06 -12.96 -7.45
C MET A 181 -22.48 -13.53 -6.09
N ARG A 182 -22.57 -12.68 -5.06
CA ARG A 182 -23.16 -13.02 -3.76
C ARG A 182 -24.31 -12.07 -3.45
N ALA A 183 -25.38 -12.59 -2.86
CA ALA A 183 -26.41 -11.73 -2.29
C ALA A 183 -25.87 -11.02 -1.05
N LEU A 184 -26.13 -9.72 -0.92
CA LEU A 184 -25.82 -8.95 0.28
C LEU A 184 -26.80 -9.34 1.38
N SER A 185 -26.30 -9.52 2.60
CA SER A 185 -27.18 -9.62 3.77
C SER A 185 -27.94 -8.30 4.00
N PRO A 186 -29.09 -8.30 4.69
CA PRO A 186 -29.85 -7.07 4.95
C PRO A 186 -29.03 -5.99 5.67
N LYS A 187 -28.09 -6.39 6.54
CA LYS A 187 -27.17 -5.47 7.23
C LYS A 187 -26.17 -4.83 6.26
N GLU A 188 -25.57 -5.63 5.38
CA GLU A 188 -24.64 -5.13 4.36
C GLU A 188 -25.34 -4.24 3.33
N LEU A 189 -26.58 -4.58 2.96
CA LEU A 189 -27.39 -3.79 2.04
C LEU A 189 -27.74 -2.44 2.69
N LYS A 190 -28.18 -2.41 3.96
CA LYS A 190 -28.41 -1.15 4.68
C LYS A 190 -27.14 -0.31 4.78
N ALA A 191 -25.99 -0.92 5.04
CA ALA A 191 -24.71 -0.22 5.09
C ALA A 191 -24.30 0.34 3.72
N ALA A 192 -24.51 -0.41 2.63
CA ALA A 192 -24.23 0.03 1.27
C ALA A 192 -25.16 1.17 0.84
N GLU A 193 -26.47 1.08 1.11
CA GLU A 193 -27.43 2.16 0.87
C GLU A 193 -27.02 3.44 1.61
N LEU A 194 -26.67 3.33 2.89
CA LEU A 194 -26.23 4.47 3.69
C LEU A 194 -24.97 5.10 3.11
N TYR A 195 -23.98 4.27 2.76
CA TYR A 195 -22.74 4.73 2.18
C TYR A 195 -22.98 5.49 0.87
N VAL A 196 -23.81 4.95 -0.02
CA VAL A 196 -24.15 5.60 -1.29
C VAL A 196 -24.80 6.96 -1.05
N LEU A 197 -25.78 7.04 -0.15
CA LEU A 197 -26.49 8.29 0.13
C LEU A 197 -25.60 9.35 0.79
N LEU A 198 -24.75 8.97 1.75
CA LEU A 198 -23.87 9.92 2.44
C LEU A 198 -22.74 10.46 1.56
N ASN A 199 -22.37 9.76 0.49
CA ASN A 199 -21.33 10.17 -0.45
C ASN A 199 -21.92 10.75 -1.76
N CYS A 200 -23.24 10.88 -1.86
CA CYS A 200 -23.93 11.47 -3.01
C CYS A 200 -24.05 12.99 -2.79
N GLU A 201 -23.49 13.78 -3.71
CA GLU A 201 -23.42 15.24 -3.54
C GLU A 201 -24.83 15.87 -3.55
N GLU A 202 -25.72 15.28 -4.34
CA GLU A 202 -27.11 15.67 -4.50
C GLU A 202 -27.95 15.42 -3.22
N VAL A 203 -27.47 14.55 -2.32
CA VAL A 203 -28.14 14.22 -1.06
C VAL A 203 -27.69 15.13 0.09
N ASN A 204 -26.59 15.87 -0.07
CA ASN A 204 -26.07 16.80 0.96
C ASN A 204 -27.11 17.76 1.54
N PRO A 205 -28.02 18.39 0.77
CA PRO A 205 -29.06 19.27 1.32
C PRO A 205 -29.99 18.54 2.31
N TRP A 206 -30.28 17.27 2.04
CA TRP A 206 -31.13 16.43 2.90
C TRP A 206 -30.41 15.97 4.16
N ILE A 207 -29.09 15.74 4.08
CA ILE A 207 -28.26 15.46 5.27
C ILE A 207 -28.28 16.67 6.20
N ALA A 208 -28.05 17.87 5.66
CA ALA A 208 -28.10 19.10 6.45
C ALA A 208 -29.49 19.35 7.07
N LEU A 209 -30.56 19.04 6.33
CA LEU A 209 -31.93 19.16 6.82
C LEU A 209 -32.23 18.15 7.94
N PHE A 210 -31.78 16.90 7.80
CA PHE A 210 -31.88 15.88 8.86
C PHE A 210 -31.13 16.30 10.12
N ASP A 211 -29.90 16.81 9.98
CA ASP A 211 -29.10 17.26 11.12
C ASP A 211 -29.75 18.43 11.85
N TYR A 212 -30.30 19.39 11.09
CA TYR A 212 -31.02 20.52 11.65
C TYR A 212 -32.29 20.10 12.41
N GLN A 213 -33.07 19.16 11.85
CA GLN A 213 -34.35 18.75 12.44
C GLN A 213 -34.19 17.76 13.61
N VAL A 214 -33.20 16.86 13.54
CA VAL A 214 -33.11 15.69 14.43
C VAL A 214 -31.92 15.78 15.40
N CYS A 215 -30.91 16.58 15.07
CA CYS A 215 -29.61 16.59 15.75
C CYS A 215 -29.16 17.95 16.32
N SER A 216 -30.07 18.94 16.40
CA SER A 216 -29.78 20.33 16.76
C SER A 216 -29.09 20.57 18.13
N SER A 217 -29.01 19.56 19.00
CA SER A 217 -28.37 19.66 20.33
C SER A 217 -27.42 18.51 20.68
N LEU A 218 -26.93 17.74 19.69
CA LEU A 218 -26.10 16.54 19.91
C LEU A 218 -24.62 16.77 19.56
N SER A 219 -23.72 16.06 20.25
CA SER A 219 -22.29 16.00 19.91
C SER A 219 -22.09 15.28 18.57
N GLU A 220 -21.04 15.61 17.82
CA GLU A 220 -20.74 15.06 16.48
C GLU A 220 -20.78 13.52 16.43
N ASP A 221 -20.25 12.84 17.45
CA ASP A 221 -20.28 11.36 17.53
C ASP A 221 -21.72 10.80 17.63
N GLN A 222 -22.60 11.50 18.33
CA GLN A 222 -24.00 11.12 18.50
C GLN A 222 -24.81 11.37 17.22
N ILE A 223 -24.47 12.42 16.49
CA ILE A 223 -25.05 12.72 15.17
C ILE A 223 -24.73 11.58 14.20
N GLN A 224 -23.48 11.12 14.19
CA GLN A 224 -23.06 10.04 13.30
C GLN A 224 -23.77 8.72 13.60
N ILE A 225 -23.94 8.37 14.89
CA ILE A 225 -24.71 7.19 15.30
C ILE A 225 -26.17 7.30 14.85
N LYS A 226 -26.81 8.46 15.05
CA LYS A 226 -28.19 8.68 14.62
C LYS A 226 -28.35 8.60 13.10
N ARG A 227 -27.43 9.20 12.34
CA ARG A 227 -27.43 9.10 10.87
C ARG A 227 -27.39 7.63 10.41
N GLN A 228 -26.56 6.80 11.04
CA GLN A 228 -26.47 5.38 10.69
C GLN A 228 -27.77 4.59 10.94
N LEU A 229 -28.53 4.98 11.96
CA LEU A 229 -29.73 4.25 12.37
C LEU A 229 -30.99 4.73 11.65
N GLU A 230 -31.19 6.05 11.57
CA GLU A 230 -32.48 6.70 11.30
C GLU A 230 -32.54 7.46 9.97
N PHE A 231 -31.40 7.77 9.35
CA PHE A 231 -31.37 8.58 8.12
C PHE A 231 -32.11 7.91 6.95
N ILE A 232 -31.85 6.62 6.69
CA ILE A 232 -32.48 5.93 5.54
C ILE A 232 -34.02 5.87 5.69
N PRO A 233 -34.59 5.43 6.84
CA PRO A 233 -36.03 5.47 7.03
C PRO A 233 -36.63 6.87 6.85
N TRP A 234 -36.00 7.89 7.44
CA TRP A 234 -36.45 9.28 7.36
C TRP A 234 -36.42 9.81 5.92
N PHE A 235 -35.34 9.53 5.19
CA PHE A 235 -35.15 9.96 3.81
C PHE A 235 -36.16 9.30 2.86
N LYS A 236 -36.61 8.06 3.14
CA LYS A 236 -37.65 7.38 2.36
C LYS A 236 -39.06 7.95 2.59
N THR A 237 -39.27 8.68 3.69
CA THR A 237 -40.58 9.23 4.09
C THR A 237 -40.75 10.73 3.81
N THR A 238 -39.66 11.40 3.43
CA THR A 238 -39.61 12.86 3.18
C THR A 238 -39.72 13.12 1.68
#